data_AF-A0A195F4T0-F1
#
_entry.id   AF-A0A195F4T0-F1
#
_cell.length_a   1.000
_cell.length_b   1.000
_cell.length_c   1.000
_cell.angle_alpha   90.00
_cell.angle_beta   90.00
_cell.angle_gamma   90.00
#
_symmetry.space_group_name_H-M   'P 1'
#
loop_
_entity.id
_entity.type
_entity.pdbx_description
1 polymer ?
#
loop_
_entity_poly.entity_id
_entity_poly.type
_entity_poly.pdbx_seq_one_letter_code
_entity_poly.pdbx_strand_id
1 'polypeptide(L)'
;MPLTKIKTTTTTTTMIPGLSDARLPCFAEYPGETHEKGEEEEGEGGEEDGSVEVGTKRSQRREKDTYGNEVTRLARPLPVEYLLVDVPASTPLTPQFTFFTDDNITPFPVENRQVDGQVQEFNSLCTYMQQFNSDQFLEATSDFHLLLFIATMDMYPMKDHMLPLLEAIRNKDKQKASEWAQSEHWATVEQLISVTSTSSRPPQMSSFGNSSRTLPSVTAEGSGGIGVGTEPIANPPPDQALWTCSHCTFLNAADLAVCEMCNLPREDVEEYDEEMMRDLF
;
A
#
# COMPACT_ATOMS: atom_id res chain seq x y z
N MET A 1 -47.30 18.28 11.10
CA MET A 1 -46.26 17.51 11.82
C MET A 1 -46.32 16.07 11.33
N PRO A 2 -45.37 15.60 10.51
CA PRO A 2 -45.34 14.20 10.10
C PRO A 2 -44.52 13.37 11.09
N LEU A 3 -45.06 12.22 11.46
CA LEU A 3 -44.50 11.25 12.40
C LEU A 3 -43.39 10.44 11.73
N THR A 4 -42.18 10.50 12.27
CA THR A 4 -41.02 9.69 11.86
C THR A 4 -41.16 8.26 12.42
N LYS A 5 -41.19 7.25 11.54
CA LYS A 5 -41.07 5.85 11.96
C LYS A 5 -39.60 5.45 11.99
N ILE A 6 -39.10 5.11 13.18
CA ILE A 6 -37.77 4.52 13.40
C ILE A 6 -37.94 3.00 13.29
N LYS A 7 -37.15 2.35 12.44
CA LYS A 7 -37.10 0.88 12.33
C LYS A 7 -35.88 0.38 13.09
N THR A 8 -36.11 -0.23 14.25
CA THR A 8 -35.08 -0.87 15.08
C THR A 8 -34.84 -2.28 14.56
N THR A 9 -33.59 -2.61 14.25
CA THR A 9 -33.18 -3.97 13.87
C THR A 9 -32.51 -4.64 15.07
N THR A 10 -33.11 -5.71 15.59
CA THR A 10 -32.57 -6.51 16.69
C THR A 10 -31.74 -7.65 16.12
N THR A 11 -30.46 -7.71 16.47
CA THR A 11 -29.58 -8.84 16.13
C THR A 11 -29.60 -9.86 17.26
N THR A 12 -30.18 -11.03 17.00
CA THR A 12 -30.19 -12.17 17.93
C THR A 12 -28.92 -12.99 17.74
N THR A 13 -28.10 -13.12 18.79
CA THR A 13 -26.94 -14.01 18.82
C THR A 13 -27.35 -15.39 19.33
N THR A 14 -27.17 -16.42 18.50
CA THR A 14 -27.41 -17.83 18.85
C THR A 14 -26.14 -18.43 19.44
N MET A 15 -26.19 -18.88 20.70
CA MET A 15 -25.13 -19.65 21.36
C MET A 15 -25.18 -21.11 20.91
N ILE A 16 -24.05 -21.65 20.44
CA ILE A 16 -23.86 -23.09 20.20
C ILE A 16 -23.08 -23.67 21.40
N PRO A 17 -23.56 -24.71 22.10
CA PRO A 17 -22.83 -25.31 23.22
C PRO A 17 -21.98 -26.50 22.76
N GLY A 18 -20.73 -26.54 23.24
CA GLY A 18 -19.93 -27.77 23.26
C GLY A 18 -18.52 -27.64 22.69
N LEU A 19 -17.56 -27.22 23.51
CA LEU A 19 -16.19 -27.73 23.42
C LEU A 19 -15.54 -27.64 24.80
N SER A 20 -15.20 -28.80 25.35
CA SER A 20 -14.57 -29.01 26.65
C SER A 20 -13.05 -28.82 26.57
N ASP A 21 -12.52 -28.15 27.61
CA ASP A 21 -11.17 -28.26 28.16
C ASP A 21 -9.98 -28.40 27.19
N ALA A 22 -9.37 -27.25 26.89
CA ALA A 22 -7.93 -27.15 26.67
C ALA A 22 -7.38 -26.02 27.56
N ARG A 23 -6.65 -26.39 28.62
CA ARG A 23 -5.84 -25.45 29.41
C ARG A 23 -4.69 -24.94 28.54
N LEU A 24 -4.90 -23.81 27.89
CA LEU A 24 -3.82 -22.97 27.36
C LEU A 24 -3.22 -22.14 28.52
N PRO A 25 -1.89 -21.98 28.60
CA PRO A 25 -1.29 -21.07 29.56
C PRO A 25 -1.77 -19.64 29.29
N CYS A 26 -2.40 -19.02 30.29
CA CYS A 26 -2.95 -17.68 30.24
C CYS A 26 -1.86 -16.61 30.06
N PHE A 27 -1.54 -16.29 28.81
CA PHE A 27 -1.20 -14.92 28.40
C PHE A 27 -2.12 -14.57 27.23
N ALA A 28 -3.41 -14.51 27.51
CA ALA A 28 -4.33 -13.81 26.62
C ALA A 28 -4.10 -12.32 26.86
N GLU A 29 -3.35 -11.67 25.99
CA GLU A 29 -3.44 -10.21 25.85
C GLU A 29 -4.91 -9.89 25.54
N TYR A 30 -5.62 -9.34 26.52
CA TYR A 30 -6.98 -8.90 26.30
C TYR A 30 -6.91 -7.62 25.46
N PRO A 31 -7.48 -7.61 24.23
CA PRO A 31 -7.38 -6.44 23.34
C PRO A 31 -8.07 -5.18 23.88
N GLY A 32 -8.78 -5.28 25.03
CA GLY A 32 -9.42 -4.16 25.72
C GLY A 32 -8.60 -3.59 26.90
N GLU A 33 -7.44 -4.15 27.20
CA GLU A 33 -6.65 -3.80 28.38
C GLU A 33 -5.25 -3.33 27.99
N THR A 34 -4.83 -2.20 28.56
CA THR A 34 -3.47 -1.68 28.41
C THR A 34 -2.67 -2.02 29.66
N HIS A 35 -1.52 -2.65 29.44
CA HIS A 35 -0.59 -2.99 30.51
C HIS A 35 0.34 -1.81 30.80
N GLU A 36 0.40 -1.43 32.07
CA GLU A 36 1.46 -0.57 32.58
C GLU A 36 2.73 -1.42 32.70
N LYS A 37 3.87 -0.98 32.15
CA LYS A 37 5.15 -1.68 32.32
C LYS A 37 5.47 -1.72 33.82
N GLY A 38 5.59 -2.92 34.39
CA GLY A 38 5.98 -3.09 35.78
C GLY A 38 7.49 -2.91 35.93
N GLU A 39 7.91 -2.11 36.92
CA GLU A 39 9.22 -2.28 37.53
C GLU A 39 9.17 -3.59 38.34
N GLU A 40 10.08 -4.52 38.06
CA GLU A 40 10.35 -5.63 38.98
C GLU A 40 10.87 -5.00 40.28
N GLU A 41 10.30 -5.37 41.44
CA GLU A 41 10.81 -4.93 42.74
C GLU A 41 12.22 -5.52 42.93
N GLU A 42 13.26 -4.80 42.50
CA GLU A 42 14.63 -5.11 42.88
C GLU A 42 14.78 -4.87 44.39
N GLY A 43 15.10 -5.95 45.11
CA GLY A 43 15.36 -5.92 46.54
C GLY A 43 16.53 -5.01 46.87
N GLU A 44 16.45 -4.37 48.05
CA GLU A 44 17.46 -3.49 48.63
C GLU A 44 18.90 -3.95 48.37
N GLY A 45 19.59 -3.23 47.49
CA GLY A 45 21.03 -3.32 47.26
C GLY A 45 21.50 -2.02 46.63
N GLY A 46 22.08 -1.13 47.44
CA GLY A 46 22.59 0.14 46.93
C GLY A 46 23.81 -0.05 46.02
N GLU A 47 23.93 0.79 44.99
CA GLU A 47 24.99 1.80 44.80
C GLU A 47 24.77 2.47 43.42
N GLU A 48 25.30 3.68 43.28
CA GLU A 48 24.96 4.70 42.29
C GLU A 48 25.21 4.31 40.81
N ASP A 49 24.20 4.49 39.93
CA ASP A 49 24.39 4.88 38.53
C ASP A 49 23.24 5.79 38.09
N GLY A 50 23.57 6.84 37.32
CA GLY A 50 22.69 7.94 36.92
C GLY A 50 21.68 7.59 35.83
N SER A 51 20.96 6.49 36.02
CA SER A 51 19.79 6.12 35.22
C SER A 51 18.58 6.90 35.73
N VAL A 52 17.98 7.74 34.91
CA VAL A 52 16.64 8.28 35.22
C VAL A 52 15.66 7.12 35.10
N GLU A 53 15.46 6.40 36.19
CA GLU A 53 14.37 5.44 36.31
C GLU A 53 13.05 6.18 36.06
N VAL A 54 12.26 5.68 35.12
CA VAL A 54 10.91 6.19 34.84
C VAL A 54 10.03 5.75 36.00
N GLY A 55 10.13 6.44 37.14
CA GLY A 55 9.40 6.09 38.35
C GLY A 55 7.92 5.93 38.04
N THR A 56 7.46 4.68 38.11
CA THR A 56 6.09 4.32 37.73
C THR A 56 5.11 4.81 38.81
N LYS A 57 4.63 6.05 38.69
CA LYS A 57 3.60 6.60 39.59
C LYS A 57 2.33 5.76 39.47
N ARG A 58 1.85 5.24 40.60
CA ARG A 58 0.59 4.45 40.68
C ARG A 58 -0.55 5.18 39.97
N SER A 59 -0.94 4.66 38.80
CA SER A 59 -2.08 5.16 38.04
C SER A 59 -3.39 4.77 38.75
N GLN A 60 -4.30 5.74 38.90
CA GLN A 60 -5.59 5.57 39.56
C GLN A 60 -6.69 6.05 38.61
N ARG A 61 -7.80 5.30 38.52
CA ARG A 61 -8.98 5.67 37.74
C ARG A 61 -10.18 5.88 38.65
N ARG A 62 -11.06 6.81 38.29
CA ARG A 62 -12.36 6.98 38.95
C ARG A 62 -13.43 6.24 38.15
N GLU A 63 -14.21 5.42 38.83
CA GLU A 63 -15.31 4.64 38.25
C GLU A 63 -16.57 4.89 39.09
N LYS A 64 -17.76 4.86 38.46
CA LYS A 64 -19.03 4.93 39.21
C LYS A 64 -19.48 3.53 39.59
N ASP A 65 -19.75 3.31 40.87
CA ASP A 65 -20.35 2.05 41.34
C ASP A 65 -21.83 1.94 40.91
N THR A 66 -22.46 0.80 41.20
CA THR A 66 -23.89 0.54 40.91
C THR A 66 -24.84 1.54 41.58
N TYR A 67 -24.37 2.28 42.58
CA TYR A 67 -25.12 3.29 43.31
C TYR A 67 -24.80 4.72 42.84
N GLY A 68 -23.94 4.88 41.82
CA GLY A 68 -23.57 6.16 41.22
C GLY A 68 -22.48 6.93 41.98
N ASN A 69 -21.83 6.34 42.99
CA ASN A 69 -20.74 6.97 43.74
C ASN A 69 -19.42 6.86 42.97
N GLU A 70 -18.59 7.90 43.01
CA GLU A 70 -17.23 7.84 42.45
C GLU A 70 -16.29 7.06 43.37
N VAL A 71 -15.79 5.92 42.90
CA VAL A 71 -14.80 5.09 43.58
C VAL A 71 -13.48 5.17 42.82
N THR A 72 -12.40 5.43 43.55
CA THR A 72 -11.04 5.41 42.97
C THR A 72 -10.50 3.99 43.02
N ARG A 73 -10.10 3.45 41.87
CA ARG A 73 -9.50 2.11 41.74
C ARG A 73 -8.09 2.20 41.15
N LEU A 74 -7.25 1.23 41.48
CA LEU A 74 -5.96 1.08 40.82
C LEU A 74 -6.23 0.81 39.33
N ALA A 75 -5.56 1.56 38.46
CA ALA A 75 -5.81 1.51 37.03
C ALA A 75 -5.08 0.35 36.34
N ARG A 76 -4.84 -0.78 37.02
CA ARG A 76 -4.09 -1.91 36.47
C ARG A 76 -4.97 -3.17 36.38
N PRO A 77 -5.13 -3.76 35.18
CA PRO A 77 -4.81 -3.18 33.87
C PRO A 77 -5.74 -2.00 33.54
N LEU A 78 -5.27 -1.03 32.73
CA LEU A 78 -6.05 0.15 32.38
C LEU A 78 -6.93 -0.19 31.17
N PRO A 79 -8.26 -0.13 31.27
CA PRO A 79 -9.13 -0.41 30.13
C PRO A 79 -8.92 0.66 29.05
N VAL A 80 -8.78 0.22 27.80
CA VAL A 80 -8.49 1.11 26.66
C VAL A 80 -9.59 2.14 26.43
N GLU A 81 -10.83 1.87 26.86
CA GLU A 81 -11.96 2.81 26.77
C GLU A 81 -11.70 4.15 27.47
N TYR A 82 -10.85 4.19 28.52
CA TYR A 82 -10.47 5.43 29.19
C TYR A 82 -9.48 6.28 28.38
N LEU A 83 -8.92 5.72 27.30
CA LEU A 83 -7.98 6.39 26.40
C LEU A 83 -8.63 6.82 25.08
N LEU A 84 -9.89 6.46 24.86
CA LEU A 84 -10.62 6.73 23.62
C LEU A 84 -11.70 7.80 23.85
N VAL A 85 -11.97 8.56 22.80
CA VAL A 85 -13.06 9.54 22.76
C VAL A 85 -13.89 9.28 21.51
N ASP A 86 -15.19 9.17 21.69
CA ASP A 86 -16.13 9.03 20.56
C ASP A 86 -16.21 10.34 19.77
N VAL A 87 -15.91 10.24 18.47
CA VAL A 87 -16.06 11.36 17.52
C VAL A 87 -17.17 10.98 16.54
N PRO A 88 -18.24 11.80 16.42
CA PRO A 88 -19.31 11.51 15.45
C PRO A 88 -18.76 11.60 14.02
N ALA A 89 -19.01 10.56 13.23
CA ALA A 89 -18.66 10.51 11.81
C ALA A 89 -19.94 10.52 10.96
N SER A 90 -19.95 11.36 9.92
CA SER A 90 -21.07 11.43 8.97
C SER A 90 -20.61 11.90 7.60
N THR A 91 -21.35 11.53 6.57
CA THR A 91 -21.24 12.13 5.23
C THR A 91 -22.28 13.25 5.06
N PRO A 92 -22.00 14.29 4.25
CA PRO A 92 -22.99 15.29 3.90
C PRO A 92 -24.22 14.67 3.22
N LEU A 93 -25.41 15.21 3.47
CA LEU A 93 -26.65 14.73 2.83
C LEU A 93 -26.58 14.80 1.29
N THR A 94 -26.01 15.89 0.77
CA THR A 94 -25.67 16.04 -0.63
C THR A 94 -24.15 15.90 -0.75
N PRO A 95 -23.64 14.87 -1.47
CA PRO A 95 -22.21 14.68 -1.64
C PRO A 95 -21.54 15.93 -2.22
N GLN A 96 -20.46 16.38 -1.58
CA GLN A 96 -19.61 17.44 -2.09
C GLN A 96 -18.23 16.86 -2.36
N PHE A 97 -17.87 16.79 -3.63
CA PHE A 97 -16.59 16.26 -4.06
C PHE A 97 -15.62 17.40 -4.40
N THR A 98 -14.43 17.33 -3.79
CA THR A 98 -13.29 18.16 -4.17
C THR A 98 -12.63 17.63 -5.44
N PHE A 99 -12.51 16.30 -5.53
CA PHE A 99 -11.96 15.58 -6.67
C PHE A 99 -13.07 15.15 -7.62
N PHE A 100 -12.74 14.97 -8.89
CA PHE A 100 -13.69 14.57 -9.92
C PHE A 100 -14.05 13.08 -9.76
N THR A 101 -15.33 12.76 -9.94
CA THR A 101 -15.85 11.39 -9.86
C THR A 101 -16.84 11.14 -10.99
N ASP A 102 -16.61 10.10 -11.78
CA ASP A 102 -17.49 9.66 -12.86
C ASP A 102 -17.48 8.12 -12.89
N ASP A 103 -18.65 7.49 -12.98
CA ASP A 103 -18.80 6.03 -12.98
C ASP A 103 -18.21 5.37 -14.24
N ASN A 104 -17.99 6.14 -15.31
CA ASN A 104 -17.44 5.63 -16.58
C ASN A 104 -15.90 5.67 -16.62
N ILE A 105 -15.26 6.31 -15.63
CA ILE A 105 -13.82 6.50 -15.60
C ILE A 105 -13.22 5.61 -14.52
N THR A 106 -12.20 4.85 -14.90
CA THR A 106 -11.39 4.10 -13.94
C THR A 106 -10.46 5.08 -13.21
N PRO A 107 -10.55 5.20 -11.87
CA PRO A 107 -9.70 6.10 -11.08
C PRO A 107 -8.22 5.75 -11.20
N PHE A 108 -7.35 6.72 -10.93
CA PHE A 108 -5.92 6.44 -10.92
C PHE A 108 -5.57 5.42 -9.80
N PRO A 109 -4.66 4.46 -10.03
CA PRO A 109 -4.30 3.46 -9.02
C PRO A 109 -3.85 4.11 -7.71
N VAL A 110 -4.27 3.58 -6.56
CA VAL A 110 -3.91 4.11 -5.24
C VAL A 110 -2.50 3.66 -4.86
N GLU A 111 -1.74 4.55 -4.22
CA GLU A 111 -0.38 4.28 -3.76
C GLU A 111 -0.34 3.16 -2.70
N ASN A 112 0.79 2.47 -2.60
CA ASN A 112 1.04 1.42 -1.60
C ASN A 112 0.07 0.23 -1.66
N ARG A 113 -0.45 -0.09 -2.85
CA ARG A 113 -1.37 -1.21 -3.11
C ARG A 113 -0.89 -2.16 -4.22
N GLN A 114 0.42 -2.32 -4.35
CA GLN A 114 1.04 -3.16 -5.37
C GLN A 114 0.61 -4.64 -5.23
N VAL A 115 0.40 -5.10 -3.99
CA VAL A 115 -0.09 -6.47 -3.69
C VAL A 115 -1.51 -6.69 -4.23
N ASP A 116 -2.32 -5.63 -4.29
CA ASP A 116 -3.68 -5.66 -4.84
C ASP A 116 -3.71 -5.46 -6.38
N GLY A 117 -2.54 -5.41 -7.03
CA GLY A 117 -2.41 -5.13 -8.46
C GLY A 117 -2.56 -3.65 -8.84
N GLN A 118 -2.67 -2.74 -7.88
CA GLN A 118 -2.70 -1.30 -8.13
C GLN A 118 -1.28 -0.75 -8.16
N VAL A 119 -0.67 -0.80 -9.34
CA VAL A 119 0.70 -0.34 -9.57
C VAL A 119 0.68 1.06 -10.18
N GLN A 120 1.35 2.01 -9.53
CA GLN A 120 1.54 3.37 -10.04
C GLN A 120 2.82 3.43 -10.89
N GLU A 121 2.65 3.22 -12.19
CA GLU A 121 3.71 3.33 -13.19
C GLU A 121 3.34 4.36 -14.26
N PHE A 122 4.31 4.73 -15.09
CA PHE A 122 4.07 5.65 -16.21
C PHE A 122 3.04 5.09 -17.21
N ASN A 123 2.95 3.77 -17.37
CA ASN A 123 1.89 3.15 -18.18
C ASN A 123 0.49 3.41 -17.60
N SER A 124 0.34 3.37 -16.28
CA SER A 124 -0.92 3.68 -15.59
C SER A 124 -1.36 5.12 -15.88
N LEU A 125 -0.41 6.06 -15.92
CA LEU A 125 -0.67 7.45 -16.37
C LEU A 125 -1.15 7.51 -17.81
N CYS A 126 -0.51 6.78 -18.72
CA CYS A 126 -0.90 6.75 -20.14
C CYS A 126 -2.34 6.23 -20.30
N THR A 127 -2.65 5.08 -19.70
CA THR A 127 -3.99 4.47 -19.77
C THR A 127 -5.03 5.37 -19.11
N TYR A 128 -4.70 5.99 -17.97
CA TYR A 128 -5.61 6.90 -17.27
C TYR A 128 -5.96 8.12 -18.12
N MET A 129 -4.95 8.82 -18.67
CA MET A 129 -5.14 10.05 -19.45
C MET A 129 -5.89 9.80 -20.77
N GLN A 130 -5.78 8.60 -21.36
CA GLN A 130 -6.51 8.23 -22.58
C GLN A 130 -8.03 8.15 -22.40
N GLN A 131 -8.53 8.10 -21.16
CA GLN A 131 -9.96 8.09 -20.88
C GLN A 131 -10.62 9.47 -21.09
N PHE A 132 -9.82 10.54 -21.20
CA PHE A 132 -10.29 11.92 -21.23
C PHE A 132 -10.08 12.59 -22.59
N ASN A 133 -10.96 13.53 -22.92
CA ASN A 133 -10.79 14.41 -24.07
C ASN A 133 -9.88 15.61 -23.72
N SER A 134 -9.38 16.32 -24.72
CA SER A 134 -8.49 17.48 -24.54
C SER A 134 -9.10 18.63 -23.75
N ASP A 135 -10.43 18.75 -23.74
CA ASP A 135 -11.18 19.76 -22.99
C ASP A 135 -11.51 19.35 -21.54
N GLN A 136 -11.23 18.10 -21.17
CA GLN A 136 -11.50 17.52 -19.86
C GLN A 136 -10.24 17.44 -18.98
N PHE A 137 -9.23 18.26 -19.27
CA PHE A 137 -7.96 18.25 -18.54
C PHE A 137 -8.13 18.57 -17.04
N LEU A 138 -9.02 19.51 -16.71
CA LEU A 138 -9.32 19.84 -15.31
C LEU A 138 -9.90 18.62 -14.59
N GLU A 139 -10.84 17.92 -15.22
CA GLU A 139 -11.47 16.71 -14.68
C GLU A 139 -10.45 15.59 -14.50
N ALA A 140 -9.57 15.37 -15.48
CA ALA A 140 -8.50 14.37 -15.42
C ALA A 140 -7.51 14.65 -14.29
N THR A 141 -7.08 15.90 -14.13
CA THR A 141 -6.10 16.28 -13.10
C THR A 141 -6.72 16.47 -11.71
N SER A 142 -8.06 16.51 -11.61
CA SER A 142 -8.78 16.55 -10.34
C SER A 142 -8.88 15.17 -9.68
N ASP A 143 -7.77 14.42 -9.66
CA ASP A 143 -7.61 13.12 -8.98
C ASP A 143 -6.42 13.22 -8.02
N PHE A 144 -6.67 12.93 -6.74
CA PHE A 144 -5.64 13.08 -5.71
C PHE A 144 -4.45 12.14 -5.93
N HIS A 145 -4.71 10.89 -6.32
CA HIS A 145 -3.67 9.88 -6.48
C HIS A 145 -2.79 10.20 -7.70
N LEU A 146 -3.41 10.73 -8.77
CA LEU A 146 -2.68 11.26 -9.91
C LEU A 146 -1.79 12.45 -9.50
N LEU A 147 -2.32 13.42 -8.75
CA LEU A 147 -1.54 14.58 -8.30
C LEU A 147 -0.37 14.17 -7.42
N LEU A 148 -0.58 13.20 -6.52
CA LEU A 148 0.47 12.65 -5.68
C LEU A 148 1.55 11.98 -6.54
N PHE A 149 1.14 11.12 -7.48
CA PHE A 149 2.05 10.46 -8.41
C PHE A 149 2.89 11.46 -9.21
N ILE A 150 2.26 12.48 -9.82
CA ILE A 150 2.97 13.52 -10.58
C ILE A 150 3.94 14.31 -9.69
N ALA A 151 3.58 14.56 -8.43
CA ALA A 151 4.44 15.28 -7.49
C ALA A 151 5.67 14.45 -7.07
N THR A 152 5.54 13.12 -6.99
CA THR A 152 6.59 12.22 -6.47
C THR A 152 7.22 11.33 -7.54
N MET A 153 6.87 11.49 -8.82
CA MET A 153 7.39 10.66 -9.91
C MET A 153 8.90 10.90 -10.08
N ASP A 154 9.69 9.83 -9.95
CA ASP A 154 11.17 9.89 -10.01
C ASP A 154 11.71 10.36 -11.36
N MET A 155 11.01 10.01 -12.45
CA MET A 155 11.47 10.32 -13.81
C MET A 155 11.42 11.83 -14.12
N TYR A 156 10.43 12.53 -13.58
CA TYR A 156 10.24 13.97 -13.77
C TYR A 156 9.40 14.56 -12.62
N PRO A 157 10.04 14.94 -11.49
CA PRO A 157 9.32 15.45 -10.33
C PRO A 157 8.78 16.85 -10.61
N MET A 158 7.46 16.99 -10.64
CA MET A 158 6.79 18.25 -11.02
C MET A 158 6.38 19.13 -9.83
N LYS A 159 6.62 18.68 -8.60
CA LYS A 159 6.13 19.30 -7.35
C LYS A 159 6.27 20.82 -7.32
N ASP A 160 7.42 21.35 -7.70
CA ASP A 160 7.71 22.79 -7.64
C ASP A 160 6.93 23.63 -8.66
N HIS A 161 6.38 23.00 -9.69
CA HIS A 161 5.63 23.63 -10.78
C HIS A 161 4.13 23.37 -10.72
N MET A 162 3.65 22.65 -9.71
CA MET A 162 2.24 22.26 -9.58
C MET A 162 1.36 23.33 -8.92
N LEU A 163 1.92 24.34 -8.24
CA LEU A 163 1.11 25.35 -7.54
C LEU A 163 0.01 26.01 -8.41
N PRO A 164 0.28 26.43 -9.66
CA PRO A 164 -0.76 27.00 -10.52
C PRO A 164 -1.88 26.01 -10.87
N LEU A 165 -1.54 24.73 -11.07
CA LEU A 165 -2.50 23.66 -11.32
C LEU A 165 -3.39 23.41 -10.09
N LEU A 166 -2.78 23.30 -8.91
CA LEU A 166 -3.51 23.07 -7.65
C LEU A 166 -4.47 24.23 -7.35
N GLU A 167 -4.08 25.46 -7.65
CA GLU A 167 -4.95 26.64 -7.55
C GLU A 167 -6.13 26.57 -8.53
N ALA A 168 -5.89 26.11 -9.76
CA ALA A 168 -6.94 25.92 -10.76
C ALA A 168 -7.94 24.84 -10.32
N ILE A 169 -7.46 23.70 -9.82
CA ILE A 169 -8.30 22.60 -9.31
C ILE A 169 -9.12 23.06 -8.11
N ARG A 170 -8.49 23.72 -7.14
CA ARG A 170 -9.17 24.23 -5.94
C ARG A 170 -10.33 25.17 -6.27
N ASN A 171 -10.13 26.05 -7.25
CA ASN A 171 -11.14 27.02 -7.66
C ASN A 171 -12.06 26.51 -8.79
N LYS A 172 -11.85 25.28 -9.27
CA LYS A 172 -12.55 24.69 -10.43
C LYS A 172 -12.45 25.57 -11.69
N ASP A 173 -11.29 26.20 -11.89
CA ASP A 173 -11.01 27.12 -12.99
C ASP A 173 -10.46 26.37 -14.21
N LYS A 174 -11.35 26.04 -15.15
CA LYS A 174 -11.00 25.31 -16.38
C LYS A 174 -9.98 26.06 -17.24
N GLN A 175 -10.03 27.40 -17.27
CA GLN A 175 -9.16 28.17 -18.14
C GLN A 175 -7.71 28.09 -17.65
N LYS A 176 -7.49 28.29 -16.34
CA LYS A 176 -6.15 28.18 -15.75
C LYS A 176 -5.57 26.76 -15.84
N ALA A 177 -6.41 25.73 -15.72
CA ALA A 177 -5.97 24.36 -15.91
C ALA A 177 -5.51 24.11 -17.36
N SER A 178 -6.26 24.60 -18.34
CA SER A 178 -5.87 24.52 -19.76
C SER A 178 -4.61 25.33 -20.09
N GLU A 179 -4.43 26.50 -19.46
CA GLU A 179 -3.18 27.29 -19.58
C GLU A 179 -1.98 26.51 -19.02
N TRP A 180 -2.16 25.82 -17.88
CA TRP A 180 -1.11 24.97 -17.32
C TRP A 180 -0.82 23.73 -18.17
N ALA A 181 -1.84 23.12 -18.79
CA ALA A 181 -1.66 22.03 -19.73
C ALA A 181 -0.78 22.42 -20.94
N GLN A 182 -0.77 23.70 -21.32
CA GLN A 182 0.09 24.21 -22.39
C GLN A 182 1.51 24.57 -21.92
N SER A 183 1.82 24.42 -20.63
CA SER A 183 3.14 24.73 -20.09
C SER A 183 4.20 23.73 -20.56
N GLU A 184 5.46 24.17 -20.59
CA GLU A 184 6.60 23.33 -20.97
C GLU A 184 6.73 22.07 -20.10
N HIS A 185 6.34 22.18 -18.83
CA HIS A 185 6.38 21.08 -17.87
C HIS A 185 5.40 19.96 -18.25
N TRP A 186 4.15 20.30 -18.59
CA TRP A 186 3.18 19.31 -19.02
C TRP A 186 3.46 18.80 -20.44
N ALA A 187 3.94 19.67 -21.35
CA ALA A 187 4.34 19.28 -22.70
C ALA A 187 5.41 18.17 -22.68
N THR A 188 6.32 18.18 -21.69
CA THR A 188 7.32 17.11 -21.49
C THR A 188 6.64 15.78 -21.14
N VAL A 189 5.61 15.80 -20.28
CA VAL A 189 4.82 14.60 -19.94
C VAL A 189 4.06 14.07 -21.16
N GLU A 190 3.44 14.96 -21.94
CA GLU A 190 2.75 14.56 -23.17
C GLU A 190 3.69 13.90 -24.19
N GLN A 191 4.91 14.41 -24.33
CA GLN A 191 5.94 13.79 -25.17
C GLN A 191 6.28 12.38 -24.67
N LEU A 192 6.48 12.20 -23.35
CA LEU A 192 6.74 10.90 -22.77
C LEU A 192 5.58 9.91 -22.97
N ILE A 193 4.33 10.38 -22.82
CA ILE A 193 3.12 9.59 -23.10
C ILE A 193 3.11 9.16 -24.58
N SER A 194 3.46 10.07 -25.50
CA SER A 194 3.49 9.77 -26.94
C SER A 194 4.53 8.71 -27.30
N VAL A 195 5.73 8.78 -26.72
CA VAL A 195 6.81 7.80 -26.95
C VAL A 195 6.42 6.42 -26.41
N THR A 196 5.91 6.37 -25.18
CA THR A 196 5.52 5.12 -24.51
C THR A 196 4.39 4.41 -25.26
N SER A 197 3.42 5.17 -25.77
CA SER A 197 2.30 4.66 -26.56
C SER A 197 2.74 4.02 -27.89
N THR A 198 3.87 4.45 -28.46
CA THR A 198 4.39 3.89 -29.72
C THR A 198 5.27 2.65 -29.52
N SER A 199 5.90 2.51 -28.34
CA SER A 199 6.82 1.41 -28.04
C SER A 199 6.13 0.09 -27.67
N SER A 200 4.83 0.11 -27.34
CA SER A 200 4.03 -1.06 -26.97
C SER A 200 3.45 -1.83 -28.16
N ARG A 201 3.74 -1.42 -29.41
CA ARG A 201 3.34 -2.15 -30.61
C ARG A 201 4.39 -3.23 -30.94
N PRO A 202 4.06 -4.53 -30.92
CA PRO A 202 5.00 -5.55 -31.38
C PRO A 202 5.37 -5.28 -32.85
N PRO A 203 6.64 -5.42 -33.26
CA PRO A 203 7.02 -5.26 -34.65
C PRO A 203 6.32 -6.34 -35.47
N GLN A 204 5.24 -5.95 -36.15
CA GLN A 204 4.66 -6.74 -37.22
C GLN A 204 5.74 -6.85 -38.30
N MET A 205 6.33 -8.03 -38.44
CA MET A 205 7.17 -8.41 -39.56
C MET A 205 6.42 -8.11 -40.85
N SER A 206 6.74 -6.99 -41.48
CA SER A 206 6.31 -6.71 -42.84
C SER A 206 7.18 -7.55 -43.76
N SER A 207 6.57 -8.60 -44.29
CA SER A 207 7.13 -9.45 -45.32
C SER A 207 7.24 -8.63 -46.61
N PHE A 208 8.41 -8.04 -46.84
CA PHE A 208 8.76 -7.42 -48.11
C PHE A 208 9.70 -8.34 -48.88
N GLY A 209 9.22 -8.72 -50.06
CA GLY A 209 9.77 -9.77 -50.89
C GLY A 209 11.15 -9.50 -51.49
N ASN A 210 11.71 -10.62 -51.93
CA ASN A 210 12.82 -10.80 -52.87
C ASN A 210 13.32 -9.55 -53.61
N SER A 211 14.60 -9.26 -53.46
CA SER A 211 15.54 -9.26 -54.58
C SER A 211 16.99 -9.35 -54.13
N SER A 212 17.69 -10.28 -54.75
CA SER A 212 19.13 -10.56 -54.69
C SER A 212 20.02 -9.33 -54.57
N ARG A 213 21.09 -9.47 -53.77
CA ARG A 213 22.47 -9.33 -54.26
C ARG A 213 23.47 -9.94 -53.27
N THR A 214 24.53 -10.47 -53.87
CA THR A 214 25.56 -11.39 -53.39
C THR A 214 26.63 -10.74 -52.50
N LEU A 215 27.02 -11.46 -51.42
CA LEU A 215 28.36 -11.75 -50.81
C LEU A 215 29.62 -10.97 -51.26
N PRO A 216 30.72 -10.88 -50.46
CA PRO A 216 31.20 -11.97 -49.57
C PRO A 216 31.80 -11.63 -48.19
N SER A 217 31.94 -12.71 -47.42
CA SER A 217 32.63 -12.88 -46.13
C SER A 217 34.08 -12.39 -46.07
N VAL A 218 34.48 -11.99 -44.86
CA VAL A 218 35.85 -12.13 -44.33
C VAL A 218 35.81 -12.85 -42.98
N THR A 219 36.81 -13.69 -42.75
CA THR A 219 36.94 -14.69 -41.68
C THR A 219 37.49 -14.13 -40.36
N ALA A 220 37.32 -14.96 -39.32
CA ALA A 220 37.71 -14.92 -37.89
C ALA A 220 39.09 -14.29 -37.56
N GLU A 221 39.45 -13.90 -36.32
CA GLU A 221 39.57 -14.71 -35.09
C GLU A 221 39.83 -13.80 -33.85
N GLY A 222 39.54 -14.29 -32.63
CA GLY A 222 40.49 -14.17 -31.51
C GLY A 222 40.19 -13.25 -30.31
N SER A 223 39.95 -13.92 -29.17
CA SER A 223 40.38 -13.58 -27.79
C SER A 223 39.58 -12.62 -26.90
N GLY A 224 39.24 -13.17 -25.73
CA GLY A 224 38.60 -12.52 -24.61
C GLY A 224 39.45 -11.45 -23.91
N GLY A 225 38.74 -10.55 -23.22
CA GLY A 225 39.28 -9.56 -22.31
C GLY A 225 38.24 -9.29 -21.23
N ILE A 226 38.65 -9.44 -19.97
CA ILE A 226 37.85 -9.34 -18.75
C ILE A 226 37.58 -7.86 -18.46
N GLY A 227 36.29 -7.50 -18.34
CA GLY A 227 35.85 -6.19 -17.89
C GLY A 227 35.33 -6.26 -16.45
N VAL A 228 36.05 -5.62 -15.53
CA VAL A 228 35.57 -5.27 -14.19
C VAL A 228 34.64 -4.06 -14.33
N GLY A 229 33.38 -4.22 -13.92
CA GLY A 229 32.39 -3.15 -13.90
C GLY A 229 31.35 -3.42 -12.81
N THR A 230 31.44 -2.66 -11.73
CA THR A 230 30.37 -2.47 -10.75
C THR A 230 29.36 -1.50 -11.34
N GLU A 231 28.24 -2.01 -11.85
CA GLU A 231 27.03 -1.25 -12.21
C GLU A 231 25.81 -2.13 -11.88
N PRO A 232 24.68 -1.55 -11.44
CA PRO A 232 23.50 -2.28 -10.99
C PRO A 232 22.80 -2.93 -12.18
N ILE A 233 22.60 -4.24 -12.14
CA ILE A 233 21.96 -4.99 -13.22
C ILE A 233 20.46 -4.69 -13.23
N ALA A 234 20.04 -4.11 -14.35
CA ALA A 234 18.68 -4.08 -14.85
C ALA A 234 18.14 -5.49 -15.12
N ASN A 235 16.86 -5.73 -14.79
CA ASN A 235 16.03 -6.89 -15.14
C ASN A 235 16.66 -8.28 -14.99
N PRO A 236 16.26 -9.08 -13.98
CA PRO A 236 16.74 -10.45 -13.89
C PRO A 236 16.26 -11.28 -15.10
N PRO A 237 17.08 -12.23 -15.59
CA PRO A 237 16.66 -13.18 -16.60
C PRO A 237 15.44 -14.01 -16.10
N PRO A 238 14.60 -14.53 -17.01
CA PRO A 238 13.26 -15.03 -16.71
C PRO A 238 13.17 -16.34 -15.89
N ASP A 239 14.24 -16.78 -15.22
CA ASP A 239 14.30 -18.08 -14.52
C ASP A 239 14.70 -17.98 -13.03
N GLN A 240 14.75 -16.79 -12.45
CA GLN A 240 14.93 -16.67 -11.00
C GLN A 240 13.57 -16.72 -10.31
N ALA A 241 13.18 -17.90 -9.85
CA ALA A 241 12.08 -18.01 -8.92
C ALA A 241 12.36 -17.11 -7.69
N LEU A 242 11.37 -16.34 -7.27
CA LEU A 242 11.40 -15.54 -6.05
C LEU A 242 10.30 -16.06 -5.12
N TRP A 243 10.46 -15.88 -3.81
CA TRP A 243 9.39 -16.16 -2.84
C TRP A 243 9.17 -14.99 -1.88
N THR A 244 7.90 -14.73 -1.59
CA THR A 244 7.50 -13.68 -0.65
C THR A 244 7.47 -14.25 0.77
N CYS A 245 8.17 -13.61 1.70
CA CYS A 245 8.14 -14.00 3.11
C CYS A 245 6.75 -13.79 3.72
N SER A 246 6.15 -14.83 4.31
CA SER A 246 4.84 -14.77 4.96
C SER A 246 4.81 -13.90 6.22
N HIS A 247 5.97 -13.60 6.82
CA HIS A 247 6.06 -12.79 8.04
C HIS A 247 6.31 -11.30 7.81
N CYS A 248 7.12 -10.92 6.82
CA CYS A 248 7.53 -9.53 6.62
C CYS A 248 7.40 -9.03 5.17
N THR A 249 6.78 -9.83 4.29
CA THR A 249 6.49 -9.55 2.89
C THR A 249 7.70 -9.22 2.00
N PHE A 250 8.92 -9.45 2.49
CA PHE A 250 10.13 -9.27 1.69
C PHE A 250 10.22 -10.34 0.57
N LEU A 251 10.68 -9.92 -0.61
CA LEU A 251 10.90 -10.78 -1.77
C LEU A 251 12.32 -11.36 -1.70
N ASN A 252 12.41 -12.65 -1.41
CA ASN A 252 13.67 -13.39 -1.32
C ASN A 252 13.95 -14.17 -2.61
N ALA A 253 15.22 -14.44 -2.88
CA ALA A 253 15.62 -15.35 -3.94
C ALA A 253 15.20 -16.80 -3.60
N ALA A 254 14.80 -17.60 -4.60
CA ALA A 254 14.31 -18.96 -4.38
C ALA A 254 15.34 -19.95 -3.81
N ASP A 255 16.63 -19.64 -3.93
CA ASP A 255 17.72 -20.41 -3.34
C ASP A 255 17.87 -20.17 -1.82
N LEU A 256 17.22 -19.14 -1.27
CA LEU A 256 17.22 -18.85 0.15
C LEU A 256 16.10 -19.59 0.88
N ALA A 257 16.47 -20.41 1.86
CA ALA A 257 15.54 -21.10 2.75
C ALA A 257 15.07 -20.24 3.95
N VAL A 258 15.68 -19.07 4.16
CA VAL A 258 15.34 -18.11 5.22
C VAL A 258 15.22 -16.71 4.63
N CYS A 259 14.37 -15.88 5.21
CA CYS A 259 14.19 -14.50 4.77
C CYS A 259 15.39 -13.63 5.16
N GLU A 260 15.91 -12.82 4.22
CA GLU A 260 17.05 -11.92 4.48
C GLU A 260 16.72 -10.79 5.47
N MET A 261 15.46 -10.36 5.54
CA MET A 261 15.05 -9.23 6.38
C MET A 261 14.68 -9.61 7.81
N CYS A 262 14.05 -10.77 8.00
CA CYS A 262 13.55 -11.18 9.31
C CYS A 262 14.15 -12.49 9.82
N ASN A 263 15.02 -13.14 9.04
CA ASN A 263 15.69 -14.40 9.35
C ASN A 263 14.74 -15.58 9.69
N LEU A 264 13.45 -15.48 9.36
CA LEU A 264 12.48 -16.54 9.53
C LEU A 264 12.52 -17.53 8.34
N PRO A 265 12.33 -18.83 8.58
CA PRO A 265 12.36 -19.85 7.53
C PRO A 265 11.22 -19.69 6.54
N ARG A 266 11.43 -20.17 5.33
CA ARG A 266 10.40 -20.33 4.31
C ARG A 266 9.42 -21.41 4.78
N GLU A 267 8.12 -21.12 4.73
CA GLU A 267 7.08 -22.14 4.91
C GLU A 267 7.00 -22.98 3.64
N ASP A 268 7.40 -24.25 3.74
CA ASP A 268 7.26 -25.20 2.65
C ASP A 268 5.77 -25.53 2.49
N VAL A 269 5.20 -25.23 1.32
CA VAL A 269 3.89 -25.76 0.94
C VAL A 269 4.11 -27.24 0.68
N GLU A 270 3.71 -28.10 1.62
CA GLU A 270 3.75 -29.55 1.42
C GLU A 270 3.00 -29.90 0.11
N GLU A 271 3.77 -30.35 -0.87
CA GLU A 271 3.31 -30.81 -2.17
C GLU A 271 2.52 -32.11 -1.94
N TYR A 272 1.19 -32.02 -1.97
CA TYR A 272 0.34 -33.21 -1.96
C TYR A 272 0.50 -33.91 -3.32
N ASP A 273 1.28 -34.99 -3.33
CA ASP A 273 1.50 -35.88 -4.47
C ASP A 273 0.18 -36.24 -5.17
N GLU A 274 0.02 -35.80 -6.44
CA GLU A 274 -1.07 -36.22 -7.33
C GLU A 274 -1.12 -37.75 -7.56
N GLU A 275 -0.05 -38.47 -7.22
CA GLU A 275 0.08 -39.91 -7.45
C GLU A 275 -0.83 -40.72 -6.51
N MET A 276 -1.16 -40.22 -5.30
CA MET A 276 -2.03 -40.93 -4.35
C MET A 276 -3.53 -40.74 -4.64
N MET A 277 -3.92 -39.75 -5.45
CA MET A 277 -5.33 -39.53 -5.82
C MET A 277 -5.78 -40.40 -7.02
N ARG A 278 -4.83 -41.06 -7.71
CA ARG A 278 -5.13 -41.90 -8.88
C ARG A 278 -5.51 -43.35 -8.55
N ASP A 279 -5.21 -43.82 -7.33
CA ASP A 279 -5.50 -45.19 -6.88
C ASP A 279 -6.82 -45.30 -6.08
N LEU A 280 -7.62 -44.24 -6.01
CA LEU A 280 -8.91 -44.20 -5.30
C LEU A 280 -10.15 -44.00 -6.21
N PHE A 281 -10.00 -44.14 -7.53
CA PHE A 281 -11.13 -44.21 -8.48
C PHE A 281 -10.98 -45.36 -9.48
#